data_AF-A0A0U5C956-F1
#
_entry.id   AF-A0A0U5C956-F1
#
_cell.length_a   1.000
_cell.length_b   1.000
_cell.length_c   1.000
_cell.angle_alpha   90.00
_cell.angle_beta   90.00
_cell.angle_gamma   90.00
#
_symmetry.space_group_name_H-M   'P 1'
#
loop_
_entity.id
_entity.type
_entity.pdbx_description
1 polymer ?
#
loop_
_entity_poly.entity_id
_entity_poly.type
_entity_poly.pdbx_seq_one_letter_code
_entity_poly.pdbx_strand_id
1 'polypeptide(L)'
;MEPSEPRKIAIVGGGLTGITSFWALQSSCHDVHLFEASAALGGHMKSWLFESRGNQVQVDQELPTFNPEACPNLVSLLYHLGIPTTAVPFSFGVLDDTSIFKWHISIVKSILLSPQILCKLKTYRLLLDVVSLRYLGADVLAHPATELASAQDLADIYLAEKSYSNNFRDRYLTPLLSMLWRTNAGRYLPHIPIKALARSLNDHQILSTCETVPKWRRIDPGVRYLIEAMIKHLPHEKLHLRTKVQEVIRRPKAQYDLVTSGGKQSHFEDFDHIIFTVDGPEILQLLGSKVNAEERDILRGLGVARNIAILHSDKPSTSDSAVPGHNYIMASRNFRGPEFSPPMSCLRYDINILQDVPISRFGDVLITLNPLSPPHPSFVQGVWEFTEPEPTAESLGAQSRLPSIQNTRGLSYGFCWTGRGLLEDAITSGLRMAVEDLGATIPFNIAFHSEPLASTDYSKQRPGIRVHLIKTVLQAIRLLVVVLEILLLLLRRVHTPASKIRARLSFFRILRSP
;
A
#
# COMPACT_ATOMS: atom_id res chain seq x y z
N MET A 1 -1.61 26.72 -25.48
CA MET A 1 -2.58 25.65 -25.75
C MET A 1 -3.80 26.30 -26.35
N GLU A 2 -4.22 25.86 -27.53
CA GLU A 2 -5.56 26.22 -28.01
C GLU A 2 -6.59 25.74 -26.97
N PRO A 3 -7.63 26.53 -26.66
CA PRO A 3 -8.67 26.09 -25.74
C PRO A 3 -9.29 24.80 -26.29
N SER A 4 -9.35 23.76 -25.46
CA SER A 4 -10.03 22.52 -25.81
C SER A 4 -11.48 22.83 -26.19
N GLU A 5 -12.02 22.19 -27.22
CA GLU A 5 -13.44 22.32 -27.54
C GLU A 5 -14.27 21.86 -26.32
N PRO A 6 -15.37 22.58 -25.98
CA PRO A 6 -16.27 22.15 -24.91
C PRO A 6 -16.75 20.72 -25.15
N ARG A 7 -16.72 19.90 -24.09
CA ARG A 7 -17.12 18.48 -24.12
C ARG A 7 -18.00 18.19 -22.93
N LYS A 8 -18.94 17.27 -23.10
CA LYS A 8 -19.72 16.72 -22.00
C LYS A 8 -19.02 15.48 -21.43
N ILE A 9 -18.74 15.51 -20.14
CA ILE A 9 -17.86 14.53 -19.47
C ILE A 9 -18.62 13.85 -18.34
N ALA A 10 -18.56 12.52 -18.31
CA ALA A 10 -19.01 11.74 -17.18
C ALA A 10 -17.82 11.23 -16.37
N ILE A 11 -17.85 11.42 -15.06
CA ILE A 11 -16.94 10.81 -14.10
C ILE A 11 -17.71 9.72 -13.37
N VAL A 12 -17.30 8.46 -13.55
CA VAL A 12 -17.92 7.30 -12.91
C VAL A 12 -17.10 6.91 -11.69
N GLY A 13 -17.69 7.08 -10.50
CA GLY A 13 -17.03 6.89 -9.20
C GLY A 13 -16.79 8.21 -8.47
N GLY A 14 -17.26 8.29 -7.23
CA GLY A 14 -17.11 9.42 -6.32
C GLY A 14 -16.03 9.20 -5.25
N GLY A 15 -15.04 8.36 -5.55
CA GLY A 15 -13.82 8.23 -4.75
C GLY A 15 -12.88 9.43 -4.93
N LEU A 16 -11.74 9.42 -4.23
CA LEU A 16 -10.79 10.54 -4.27
C LEU A 16 -10.30 10.86 -5.69
N THR A 17 -10.07 9.85 -6.54
CA THR A 17 -9.70 10.07 -7.95
C THR A 17 -10.79 10.81 -8.72
N GLY A 18 -12.06 10.40 -8.60
CA GLY A 18 -13.18 11.06 -9.25
C GLY A 18 -13.39 12.49 -8.74
N ILE A 19 -13.31 12.69 -7.43
CA ILE A 19 -13.38 14.02 -6.80
C ILE A 19 -12.25 14.92 -7.30
N THR A 20 -11.03 14.39 -7.41
CA THR A 20 -9.88 15.16 -7.87
C THR A 20 -10.01 15.55 -9.34
N SER A 21 -10.45 14.62 -10.20
CA SER A 21 -10.75 14.92 -11.61
C SER A 21 -11.82 16.00 -11.74
N PHE A 22 -12.92 15.87 -10.99
CA PHE A 22 -14.03 16.83 -11.03
C PHE A 22 -13.60 18.21 -10.54
N TRP A 23 -12.84 18.26 -9.43
CA TRP A 23 -12.28 19.49 -8.89
C TRP A 23 -11.34 20.18 -9.89
N ALA A 24 -10.45 19.43 -10.53
CA ALA A 24 -9.51 19.98 -11.51
C ALA A 24 -10.19 20.50 -12.78
N LEU A 25 -11.27 19.85 -13.22
CA LEU A 25 -12.03 20.27 -14.40
C LEU A 25 -13.01 21.42 -14.12
N GLN A 26 -13.20 21.83 -12.87
CA GLN A 26 -14.17 22.87 -12.50
C GLN A 26 -13.90 24.22 -13.21
N SER A 27 -12.64 24.57 -13.42
CA SER A 27 -12.21 25.79 -14.09
C SER A 27 -12.14 25.66 -15.62
N SER A 28 -12.50 24.51 -16.17
CA SER A 28 -12.47 24.24 -17.62
C SER A 28 -13.76 24.68 -18.32
N CYS A 29 -13.77 24.61 -19.66
CA CYS A 29 -14.95 24.87 -20.47
C CYS A 29 -15.90 23.66 -20.58
N HIS A 30 -15.56 22.52 -19.96
CA HIS A 30 -16.28 21.27 -20.10
C HIS A 30 -17.52 21.20 -19.20
N ASP A 31 -18.54 20.48 -19.67
CA ASP A 31 -19.72 20.15 -18.88
C ASP A 31 -19.50 18.81 -18.16
N VAL A 32 -19.11 18.87 -16.88
CA VAL A 32 -18.69 17.69 -16.11
C VAL A 32 -19.78 17.23 -15.17
N HIS A 33 -20.10 15.94 -15.20
CA HIS A 33 -21.03 15.27 -14.30
C HIS A 33 -20.33 14.14 -13.54
N LEU A 34 -20.55 14.02 -12.23
CA LEU A 34 -20.01 12.94 -11.41
C LEU A 34 -21.12 12.03 -10.90
N PHE A 35 -20.93 10.72 -11.07
CA PHE A 35 -21.86 9.67 -10.67
C PHE A 35 -21.27 8.82 -9.55
N GLU A 36 -21.96 8.76 -8.42
CA GLU A 36 -21.57 7.96 -7.25
C GLU A 36 -22.71 7.05 -6.81
N ALA A 37 -22.37 5.77 -6.60
CA ALA A 37 -23.32 4.75 -6.16
C ALA A 37 -23.81 4.97 -4.72
N SER A 38 -22.96 5.52 -3.84
CA SER A 38 -23.24 5.80 -2.45
C SER A 38 -24.04 7.09 -2.26
N ALA A 39 -24.56 7.28 -1.03
CA ALA A 39 -25.20 8.53 -0.62
C ALA A 39 -24.22 9.68 -0.32
N ALA A 40 -22.90 9.44 -0.38
CA ALA A 40 -21.87 10.42 -0.07
C ALA A 40 -20.60 10.12 -0.89
N LEU A 41 -19.86 11.19 -1.20
CA LEU A 41 -18.54 11.14 -1.82
C LEU A 41 -17.46 10.68 -0.85
N GLY A 42 -16.31 10.29 -1.40
CA GLY A 42 -15.08 10.00 -0.68
C GLY A 42 -14.58 8.57 -0.87
N GLY A 43 -15.44 7.63 -1.29
CA GLY A 43 -15.06 6.23 -1.45
C GLY A 43 -14.49 5.65 -0.14
N HIS A 44 -13.18 5.36 -0.13
CA HIS A 44 -12.44 4.89 1.05
C HIS A 44 -12.23 5.98 2.12
N MET A 45 -12.26 7.26 1.73
CA MET A 45 -12.00 8.42 2.62
C MET A 45 -13.18 8.75 3.55
N LYS A 46 -13.98 7.75 3.95
CA LYS A 46 -15.16 7.93 4.81
C LYS A 46 -14.76 7.98 6.28
N SER A 47 -15.57 8.66 7.06
CA SER A 47 -15.48 8.65 8.53
C SER A 47 -16.65 7.88 9.12
N TRP A 48 -16.40 7.18 10.21
CA TRP A 48 -17.37 6.41 10.97
C TRP A 48 -17.61 7.08 12.32
N LEU A 49 -18.88 7.12 12.74
CA LEU A 49 -19.22 7.58 14.07
C LEU A 49 -18.84 6.50 15.09
N PHE A 50 -17.98 6.84 16.04
CA PHE A 50 -17.65 6.01 17.19
C PHE A 50 -18.27 6.60 18.45
N GLU A 51 -19.01 5.76 19.18
CA GLU A 51 -19.71 6.15 20.41
C GLU A 51 -19.11 5.43 21.61
N SER A 52 -18.77 6.18 22.66
CA SER A 52 -18.29 5.59 23.90
C SER A 52 -18.49 6.55 25.06
N ARG A 53 -18.94 6.02 26.20
CA ARG A 53 -19.15 6.79 27.44
C ARG A 53 -20.04 8.03 27.24
N GLY A 54 -21.07 7.92 26.39
CA GLY A 54 -21.97 9.03 26.05
C GLY A 54 -21.34 10.13 25.18
N ASN A 55 -20.13 9.92 24.66
CA ASN A 55 -19.46 10.83 23.72
C ASN A 55 -19.42 10.22 22.32
N GLN A 56 -19.36 11.09 21.32
CA GLN A 56 -19.24 10.73 19.92
C GLN A 56 -17.99 11.35 19.29
N VAL A 57 -17.32 10.61 18.42
CA VAL A 57 -16.19 11.09 17.61
C VAL A 57 -16.26 10.49 16.21
N GLN A 58 -15.82 11.25 15.21
CA GLN A 58 -15.67 10.76 13.85
C GLN A 58 -14.29 10.13 13.70
N VAL A 59 -14.26 8.90 13.22
CA VAL A 59 -13.05 8.11 13.00
C VAL A 59 -12.87 7.91 11.51
N ASP A 60 -11.79 8.45 10.95
CA ASP A 60 -11.48 8.25 9.54
C ASP A 60 -11.06 6.80 9.27
N GLN A 61 -11.63 6.20 8.24
CA GLN A 61 -11.25 4.87 7.76
C GLN A 61 -9.82 4.86 7.19
N GLU A 62 -9.52 5.86 6.38
CA GLU A 62 -8.19 6.09 5.83
C GLU A 62 -7.34 6.86 6.82
N LEU A 63 -6.10 6.41 7.00
CA LEU A 63 -5.21 7.05 7.95
C LEU A 63 -4.80 8.43 7.42
N PRO A 64 -4.95 9.51 8.20
CA PRO A 64 -4.60 10.86 7.75
C PRO A 64 -3.09 11.11 7.68
N THR A 65 -2.27 10.10 7.98
CA THR A 65 -0.82 10.20 8.02
C THR A 65 -0.19 9.87 6.66
N PHE A 66 0.72 10.74 6.20
CA PHE A 66 1.41 10.57 4.93
C PHE A 66 2.87 11.04 5.01
N ASN A 67 3.68 10.57 4.06
CA ASN A 67 5.04 11.08 3.85
C ASN A 67 5.01 12.16 2.75
N PRO A 68 5.30 13.44 3.05
CA PRO A 68 5.28 14.53 2.07
C PRO A 68 6.13 14.26 0.82
N GLU A 69 7.26 13.58 0.99
CA GLU A 69 8.22 13.29 -0.08
C GLU A 69 7.68 12.25 -1.07
N ALA A 70 6.85 11.33 -0.58
CA ALA A 70 6.15 10.35 -1.41
C ALA A 70 4.79 10.87 -1.92
N CYS A 71 4.35 12.05 -1.46
CA CYS A 71 3.03 12.62 -1.76
C CYS A 71 3.08 14.11 -2.18
N PRO A 72 3.87 14.48 -3.21
CA PRO A 72 4.05 15.88 -3.60
C PRO A 72 2.78 16.57 -4.10
N ASN A 73 1.89 15.87 -4.81
CA ASN A 73 0.64 16.46 -5.31
C ASN A 73 -0.36 16.65 -4.19
N LEU A 74 -0.45 15.71 -3.24
CA LEU A 74 -1.23 15.89 -2.01
C LEU A 74 -0.74 17.10 -1.23
N VAL A 75 0.57 17.27 -1.06
CA VAL A 75 1.13 18.45 -0.37
C VAL A 75 0.73 19.75 -1.07
N SER A 76 0.84 19.79 -2.40
CA SER A 76 0.49 20.96 -3.20
C SER A 76 -1.01 21.28 -3.11
N LEU A 77 -1.86 20.25 -3.14
CA LEU A 77 -3.30 20.37 -3.00
C LEU A 77 -3.69 20.86 -1.60
N LEU A 78 -3.14 20.26 -0.54
CA LEU A 78 -3.40 20.68 0.84
C LEU A 78 -2.98 22.14 1.07
N TYR A 79 -1.82 22.54 0.54
CA TYR A 79 -1.35 23.91 0.61
C TYR A 79 -2.31 24.87 -0.11
N HIS A 80 -2.73 24.52 -1.33
CA HIS A 80 -3.68 25.33 -2.09
C HIS A 80 -5.04 25.48 -1.41
N LEU A 81 -5.56 24.40 -0.81
CA LEU A 81 -6.82 24.39 -0.07
C LEU A 81 -6.71 25.00 1.34
N GLY A 82 -5.50 25.39 1.78
CA GLY A 82 -5.26 25.95 3.10
C GLY A 82 -5.49 24.94 4.25
N ILE A 83 -5.30 23.65 3.99
CA ILE A 83 -5.52 22.58 4.98
C ILE A 83 -4.26 22.40 5.83
N PRO A 84 -4.34 22.56 7.17
CA PRO A 84 -3.18 22.42 8.03
C PRO A 84 -2.74 20.97 8.16
N THR A 85 -1.47 20.78 8.46
CA THR A 85 -0.89 19.46 8.72
C THR A 85 0.09 19.52 9.89
N THR A 86 0.10 18.49 10.73
CA THR A 86 1.01 18.40 11.89
C THR A 86 2.08 17.34 11.68
N ALA A 87 3.31 17.58 12.14
CA ALA A 87 4.37 16.59 12.09
C ALA A 87 4.13 15.48 13.11
N VAL A 88 4.25 14.21 12.68
CA VAL A 88 4.04 13.04 13.53
C VAL A 88 5.19 12.04 13.35
N PRO A 89 5.59 11.30 14.40
CA PRO A 89 6.58 10.25 14.25
C PRO A 89 5.98 9.04 13.54
N PHE A 90 6.70 8.47 12.57
CA PHE A 90 6.35 7.18 12.00
C PHE A 90 7.06 6.04 12.75
N SER A 91 6.25 5.24 13.43
CA SER A 91 6.67 4.05 14.16
C SER A 91 5.61 2.95 14.05
N PHE A 92 6.07 1.70 14.10
CA PHE A 92 5.21 0.53 14.02
C PHE A 92 5.66 -0.55 14.99
N GLY A 93 4.69 -1.28 15.54
CA GLY A 93 4.89 -2.45 16.38
C GLY A 93 4.74 -3.73 15.59
N VAL A 94 5.51 -4.75 15.95
CA VAL A 94 5.36 -6.13 15.48
C VAL A 94 5.09 -7.00 16.69
N LEU A 95 3.91 -7.61 16.72
CA LEU A 95 3.45 -8.45 17.81
C LEU A 95 3.47 -9.90 17.32
N ASP A 96 4.21 -10.75 18.04
CA ASP A 96 4.09 -12.20 17.96
C ASP A 96 3.71 -12.77 19.33
N ASP A 97 3.36 -14.07 19.39
CA ASP A 97 2.94 -14.74 20.63
C ASP A 97 3.91 -14.56 21.81
N THR A 98 5.18 -14.29 21.52
CA THR A 98 6.28 -14.38 22.49
C THR A 98 6.99 -13.05 22.74
N SER A 99 6.76 -12.05 21.89
CA SER A 99 7.53 -10.82 21.88
C SER A 99 6.87 -9.69 21.11
N ILE A 100 7.13 -8.48 21.58
CA ILE A 100 6.75 -7.23 20.94
C ILE A 100 8.04 -6.55 20.46
N PHE A 101 8.13 -6.29 19.16
CA PHE A 101 9.19 -5.46 18.58
C PHE A 101 8.63 -4.09 18.25
N LYS A 102 9.34 -3.02 18.64
CA LYS A 102 8.97 -1.65 18.34
C LYS A 102 9.98 -1.08 17.36
N TRP A 103 9.50 -0.60 16.22
CA TRP A 103 10.32 -0.01 15.17
C TRP A 103 9.97 1.45 14.98
N HIS A 104 11.00 2.27 14.85
CA HIS A 104 10.93 3.61 14.34
C HIS A 104 11.64 3.64 12.98
N ILE A 105 11.31 4.63 12.13
CA ILE A 105 12.06 4.87 10.89
C ILE A 105 13.57 5.10 11.12
N SER A 106 13.98 5.45 12.35
CA SER A 106 15.36 5.64 12.75
C SER A 106 15.78 4.43 13.57
N ILE A 107 16.84 3.75 13.13
CA ILE A 107 17.37 2.55 13.80
C ILE A 107 17.77 2.87 15.25
N VAL A 108 18.38 4.04 15.47
CA VAL A 108 18.79 4.50 16.81
C VAL A 108 17.57 4.63 17.72
N LYS A 109 16.50 5.28 17.24
CA LYS A 109 15.24 5.38 18.00
C LYS A 109 14.60 4.01 18.25
N SER A 110 14.66 3.08 17.29
CA SER A 110 14.18 1.70 17.50
C SER A 110 14.91 0.99 18.64
N ILE A 111 16.24 1.16 18.72
CA ILE A 111 17.05 0.59 19.82
C ILE A 111 16.67 1.26 21.16
N LEU A 112 16.48 2.57 21.18
CA LEU A 112 16.06 3.30 22.40
C LEU A 112 14.66 2.88 22.87
N LEU A 113 13.74 2.61 21.94
CA LEU A 113 12.38 2.12 22.25
C LEU A 113 12.37 0.69 22.80
N SER A 114 13.41 -0.09 22.54
CA SER A 114 13.50 -1.48 22.98
C SER A 114 14.95 -1.91 23.21
N PRO A 115 15.63 -1.44 24.27
CA PRO A 115 17.06 -1.71 24.50
C PRO A 115 17.40 -3.21 24.59
N GLN A 116 16.43 -4.01 25.04
CA GLN A 116 16.49 -5.48 25.11
C GLN A 116 16.75 -6.16 23.75
N ILE A 117 16.51 -5.47 22.64
CA ILE A 117 16.88 -5.91 21.28
C ILE A 117 18.37 -6.25 21.21
N LEU A 118 19.23 -5.47 21.88
CA LEU A 118 20.67 -5.69 21.90
C LEU A 118 21.10 -6.89 22.76
N CYS A 119 20.27 -7.36 23.69
CA CYS A 119 20.61 -8.50 24.55
C CYS A 119 20.48 -9.85 23.83
N LYS A 120 19.92 -9.89 22.61
CA LYS A 120 19.68 -11.12 21.85
C LYS A 120 20.59 -11.17 20.62
N LEU A 121 21.44 -12.19 20.53
CA LEU A 121 22.40 -12.37 19.43
C LEU A 121 21.74 -12.33 18.04
N LYS A 122 20.55 -12.93 17.91
CA LYS A 122 19.77 -12.98 16.67
C LYS A 122 19.35 -11.60 16.16
N THR A 123 19.25 -10.60 17.04
CA THR A 123 18.82 -9.26 16.66
C THR A 123 19.94 -8.43 16.02
N TYR A 124 21.21 -8.76 16.25
CA TYR A 124 22.31 -8.10 15.56
C TYR A 124 22.29 -8.39 14.06
N ARG A 125 21.97 -9.63 13.66
CA ARG A 125 21.79 -9.97 12.25
C ARG A 125 20.64 -9.17 11.62
N LEU A 126 19.52 -9.05 12.34
CA LEU A 126 18.39 -8.23 11.92
C LEU A 126 18.79 -6.77 11.71
N LEU A 127 19.49 -6.15 12.66
CA LEU A 127 19.96 -4.77 12.54
C LEU A 127 20.95 -4.59 11.37
N LEU A 128 21.87 -5.54 11.19
CA LEU A 128 22.79 -5.56 10.05
C LEU A 128 22.04 -5.64 8.73
N ASP A 129 21.01 -6.47 8.64
CA ASP A 129 20.17 -6.60 7.45
C ASP A 129 19.40 -5.30 7.16
N VAL A 130 18.88 -4.62 8.20
CA VAL A 130 18.25 -3.29 8.05
C VAL A 130 19.23 -2.25 7.51
N VAL A 131 20.44 -2.18 8.06
CA VAL A 131 21.49 -1.26 7.55
C VAL A 131 21.86 -1.64 6.13
N SER A 132 22.03 -2.93 5.85
CA SER A 132 22.36 -3.42 4.52
C SER A 132 21.29 -3.07 3.48
N LEU A 133 20.00 -3.17 3.83
CA LEU A 133 18.91 -2.75 2.95
C LEU A 133 19.05 -1.28 2.57
N ARG A 134 19.33 -0.40 3.53
CA ARG A 134 19.46 1.04 3.28
C ARG A 134 20.61 1.35 2.33
N TYR A 135 21.78 0.76 2.56
CA TYR A 135 22.96 1.05 1.75
C TYR A 135 22.94 0.33 0.40
N LEU A 136 22.51 -0.94 0.34
CA LEU A 136 22.61 -1.79 -0.86
C LEU A 136 21.31 -1.82 -1.68
N GLY A 137 20.16 -1.53 -1.07
CA GLY A 137 18.87 -1.57 -1.75
C GLY A 137 18.73 -0.53 -2.86
N ALA A 138 19.36 0.64 -2.69
CA ALA A 138 19.34 1.69 -3.70
C ALA A 138 20.09 1.29 -4.99
N ASP A 139 21.06 0.37 -4.91
CA ASP A 139 21.82 -0.10 -6.08
C ASP A 139 20.92 -0.88 -7.06
N VAL A 140 19.84 -1.49 -6.57
CA VAL A 140 18.83 -2.15 -7.41
C VAL A 140 18.23 -1.16 -8.43
N LEU A 141 18.11 0.12 -8.04
CA LEU A 141 17.49 1.16 -8.88
C LEU A 141 18.44 1.70 -9.96
N ALA A 142 19.74 1.45 -9.82
CA ALA A 142 20.76 1.92 -10.74
C ALA A 142 20.96 0.98 -11.95
N HIS A 143 20.56 -0.28 -11.84
CA HIS A 143 20.65 -1.22 -12.95
C HIS A 143 19.48 -1.04 -13.94
N PRO A 144 19.75 -1.00 -15.26
CA PRO A 144 18.68 -0.99 -16.26
C PRO A 144 17.85 -2.26 -16.09
N ALA A 145 16.52 -2.13 -16.10
CA ALA A 145 15.68 -3.32 -16.19
C ALA A 145 15.85 -3.91 -17.58
N THR A 146 16.10 -5.21 -17.67
CA THR A 146 15.83 -5.95 -18.91
C THR A 146 14.33 -5.87 -19.20
N GLU A 147 13.95 -5.74 -20.47
CA GLU A 147 12.57 -5.46 -20.94
C GLU A 147 11.52 -6.47 -20.47
N LEU A 148 11.95 -7.65 -20.00
CA LEU A 148 11.13 -8.55 -19.19
C LEU A 148 11.75 -8.65 -17.80
N ALA A 149 10.95 -8.31 -16.78
CA ALA A 149 11.21 -8.76 -15.41
C ALA A 149 11.21 -10.29 -15.45
N SER A 150 12.41 -10.87 -15.46
CA SER A 150 12.58 -12.31 -15.40
C SER A 150 12.11 -12.79 -14.02
N ALA A 151 11.82 -14.08 -13.87
CA ALA A 151 11.50 -14.64 -12.55
C ALA A 151 12.61 -14.38 -11.50
N GLN A 152 13.85 -14.07 -11.94
CA GLN A 152 14.98 -13.71 -11.08
C GLN A 152 14.88 -12.29 -10.48
N ASP A 153 13.97 -11.46 -10.97
CA ASP A 153 13.78 -10.08 -10.51
C ASP A 153 12.74 -9.95 -9.38
N LEU A 154 12.27 -11.06 -8.80
CA LEU A 154 11.30 -11.04 -7.69
C LEU A 154 11.98 -10.76 -6.35
N ALA A 155 11.30 -10.03 -5.48
CA ALA A 155 11.85 -9.56 -4.22
C ALA A 155 12.29 -10.71 -3.30
N ASP A 156 11.50 -11.78 -3.17
CA ASP A 156 11.85 -12.91 -2.30
C ASP A 156 13.10 -13.67 -2.80
N ILE A 157 13.26 -13.81 -4.12
CA ILE A 157 14.45 -14.40 -4.74
C ILE A 157 15.68 -13.54 -4.48
N TYR A 158 15.59 -12.22 -4.72
CA TYR A 158 16.68 -11.29 -4.41
C TYR A 158 17.08 -11.32 -2.92
N LEU A 159 16.09 -11.37 -2.02
CA LEU A 159 16.36 -11.42 -0.58
C LEU A 159 17.11 -12.71 -0.20
N ALA A 160 16.74 -13.84 -0.79
CA ALA A 160 17.42 -15.12 -0.59
C ALA A 160 18.85 -15.10 -1.14
N GLU A 161 19.06 -14.61 -2.37
CA GLU A 161 20.37 -14.49 -3.02
C GLU A 161 21.33 -13.60 -2.24
N LYS A 162 20.83 -12.46 -1.71
CA LYS A 162 21.61 -11.55 -0.87
C LYS A 162 21.69 -11.99 0.60
N SER A 163 21.20 -13.19 0.91
CA SER A 163 21.23 -13.84 2.22
C SER A 163 20.61 -12.99 3.33
N TYR A 164 19.55 -12.22 3.04
CA TYR A 164 18.78 -11.54 4.08
C TYR A 164 18.12 -12.57 4.99
N SER A 165 18.13 -12.33 6.30
CA SER A 165 17.57 -13.30 7.25
C SER A 165 16.03 -13.32 7.21
N ASN A 166 15.43 -14.49 7.46
CA ASN A 166 13.98 -14.61 7.65
C ASN A 166 13.48 -13.70 8.78
N ASN A 167 14.30 -13.45 9.81
CA ASN A 167 13.95 -12.54 10.88
C ASN A 167 13.78 -11.10 10.37
N PHE A 168 14.67 -10.64 9.49
CA PHE A 168 14.54 -9.36 8.80
C PHE A 168 13.31 -9.30 7.92
N ARG A 169 13.06 -10.35 7.13
CA ARG A 169 11.88 -10.44 6.27
C ARG A 169 10.59 -10.31 7.10
N ASP A 170 10.43 -11.18 8.09
CA ASP A 170 9.15 -11.35 8.79
C ASP A 170 8.93 -10.31 9.91
N ARG A 171 10.00 -9.77 10.53
CA ARG A 171 9.89 -8.84 11.67
C ARG A 171 10.23 -7.39 11.38
N TYR A 172 10.70 -7.07 10.18
CA TYR A 172 10.97 -5.69 9.78
C TYR A 172 10.38 -5.36 8.41
N LEU A 173 10.79 -6.08 7.36
CA LEU A 173 10.44 -5.71 5.98
C LEU A 173 8.94 -5.90 5.71
N THR A 174 8.41 -7.10 5.93
CA THR A 174 6.98 -7.38 5.71
C THR A 174 6.07 -6.48 6.56
N PRO A 175 6.31 -6.31 7.88
CA PRO A 175 5.54 -5.36 8.68
C PRO A 175 5.62 -3.92 8.18
N LEU A 176 6.81 -3.44 7.83
CA LEU A 176 6.99 -2.08 7.29
C LEU A 176 6.16 -1.88 6.02
N LEU A 177 6.29 -2.77 5.05
CA LEU A 177 5.53 -2.72 3.80
C LEU A 177 4.03 -2.81 4.05
N SER A 178 3.62 -3.67 4.98
CA SER A 178 2.20 -3.81 5.32
C SER A 178 1.62 -2.54 5.94
N MET A 179 2.41 -1.77 6.69
CA MET A 179 1.98 -0.47 7.21
C MET A 179 1.94 0.60 6.10
N LEU A 180 2.90 0.59 5.18
CA LEU A 180 2.94 1.54 4.07
C LEU A 180 1.79 1.33 3.07
N TRP A 181 1.46 0.08 2.76
CA TRP A 181 0.48 -0.29 1.74
C TRP A 181 -0.89 -0.70 2.30
N ARG A 182 -1.04 -0.69 3.64
CA ARG A 182 -2.29 -1.07 4.35
C ARG A 182 -2.85 -2.44 3.94
N THR A 183 -1.98 -3.35 3.51
CA THR A 183 -2.31 -4.72 3.12
C THR A 183 -1.32 -5.70 3.72
N ASN A 184 -1.64 -6.99 3.75
CA ASN A 184 -0.67 -8.00 4.21
C ASN A 184 0.42 -8.20 3.13
N ALA A 185 1.50 -7.43 3.23
CA ALA A 185 2.61 -7.49 2.28
C ALA A 185 3.31 -8.87 2.25
N GLY A 186 3.13 -9.70 3.29
CA GLY A 186 3.69 -11.05 3.35
C GLY A 186 3.15 -11.96 2.24
N ARG A 187 1.92 -11.70 1.78
CA ARG A 187 1.31 -12.40 0.65
C ARG A 187 1.93 -11.99 -0.69
N TYR A 188 2.37 -10.75 -0.81
CA TYR A 188 2.79 -10.16 -2.07
C TYR A 188 4.31 -10.18 -2.28
N LEU A 189 5.10 -10.28 -1.22
CA LEU A 189 6.57 -10.25 -1.31
C LEU A 189 7.15 -11.27 -2.32
N PRO A 190 6.63 -12.50 -2.46
CA PRO A 190 7.07 -13.43 -3.50
C PRO A 190 6.71 -13.02 -4.94
N HIS A 191 5.74 -12.11 -5.12
CA HIS A 191 5.17 -11.72 -6.40
C HIS A 191 5.53 -10.29 -6.84
N ILE A 192 6.19 -9.53 -5.97
CA ILE A 192 6.63 -8.15 -6.24
C ILE A 192 8.02 -8.16 -6.90
N PRO A 193 8.22 -7.45 -8.02
CA PRO A 193 9.54 -7.16 -8.55
C PRO A 193 10.40 -6.36 -7.56
N ILE A 194 11.65 -6.77 -7.34
CA ILE A 194 12.58 -6.14 -6.38
C ILE A 194 12.79 -4.65 -6.68
N LYS A 195 12.75 -4.26 -7.95
CA LYS A 195 12.91 -2.87 -8.37
C LYS A 195 11.74 -1.99 -7.95
N ALA A 196 10.51 -2.52 -8.05
CA ALA A 196 9.32 -1.84 -7.57
C ALA A 196 9.33 -1.71 -6.05
N LEU A 197 9.73 -2.78 -5.35
CA LEU A 197 9.94 -2.75 -3.90
C LEU A 197 10.98 -1.69 -3.50
N ALA A 198 12.17 -1.71 -4.12
CA ALA A 198 13.24 -0.77 -3.85
C ALA A 198 12.80 0.68 -4.13
N ARG A 199 12.02 0.91 -5.20
CA ARG A 199 11.49 2.23 -5.54
C ARG A 199 10.51 2.72 -4.49
N SER A 200 9.55 1.89 -4.08
CA SER A 200 8.61 2.25 -3.01
C SER A 200 9.36 2.62 -1.72
N LEU A 201 10.37 1.82 -1.32
CA LEU A 201 11.19 2.14 -0.16
C LEU A 201 12.01 3.43 -0.33
N ASN A 202 12.49 3.72 -1.54
CA ASN A 202 13.21 4.95 -1.85
C ASN A 202 12.30 6.19 -1.80
N ASP A 203 11.12 6.11 -2.39
CA ASP A 203 10.13 7.21 -2.40
C ASP A 203 9.72 7.57 -0.97
N HIS A 204 9.60 6.57 -0.10
CA HIS A 204 9.36 6.77 1.33
C HIS A 204 10.60 7.21 2.12
N GLN A 205 11.75 7.44 1.47
CA GLN A 205 13.05 7.73 2.09
C GLN A 205 13.48 6.69 3.13
N ILE A 206 13.02 5.45 3.00
CA ILE A 206 13.44 4.34 3.85
C ILE A 206 14.87 3.93 3.52
N LEU A 207 15.24 3.96 2.23
CA LEU A 207 16.60 3.62 1.77
C LEU A 207 17.62 4.73 2.06
N SER A 208 17.16 5.92 2.42
CA SER A 208 18.04 7.03 2.76
C SER A 208 18.99 6.70 3.90
N THR A 209 20.23 7.18 3.77
CA THR A 209 21.25 7.12 4.82
C THR A 209 20.90 8.10 5.95
N CYS A 210 21.58 7.98 7.10
CA CYS A 210 21.23 8.62 8.38
C CYS A 210 20.98 10.15 8.38
N GLU A 211 21.21 10.86 7.28
CA GLU A 211 21.09 12.32 7.17
C GLU A 211 19.67 12.80 6.84
N THR A 212 18.81 11.97 6.22
CA THR A 212 17.43 12.36 5.82
C THR A 212 16.40 11.38 6.37
N VAL A 213 15.90 11.66 7.58
CA VAL A 213 14.74 10.94 8.12
C VAL A 213 13.46 11.62 7.64
N PRO A 214 12.55 10.91 6.95
CA PRO A 214 11.32 11.51 6.45
C PRO A 214 10.48 12.06 7.61
N LYS A 215 10.01 13.29 7.45
CA LYS A 215 9.12 13.95 8.40
C LYS A 215 7.68 13.66 8.02
N TRP A 216 7.15 12.57 8.56
CA TRP A 216 5.75 12.21 8.38
C TRP A 216 4.84 13.30 8.92
N ARG A 217 3.71 13.49 8.24
CA ARG A 217 2.71 14.48 8.60
C ARG A 217 1.34 13.84 8.70
N ARG A 218 0.45 14.48 9.43
CA ARG A 218 -0.97 14.16 9.52
C ARG A 218 -1.78 15.31 8.95
N ILE A 219 -2.84 15.02 8.21
CA ILE A 219 -3.86 16.00 7.82
C ILE A 219 -4.74 16.28 9.02
N ASP A 220 -4.85 17.54 9.46
CA ASP A 220 -5.70 17.94 10.59
C ASP A 220 -6.88 18.79 10.09
N PRO A 221 -8.11 18.55 10.57
CA PRO A 221 -8.50 17.59 11.60
C PRO A 221 -8.58 16.13 11.12
N GLY A 222 -8.48 15.88 9.81
CA GLY A 222 -8.56 14.53 9.25
C GLY A 222 -8.72 14.56 7.73
N VAL A 223 -8.76 13.39 7.11
CA VAL A 223 -8.90 13.26 5.65
C VAL A 223 -10.28 13.65 5.15
N ARG A 224 -11.31 13.56 6.00
CA ARG A 224 -12.66 14.03 5.67
C ARG A 224 -12.68 15.50 5.26
N TYR A 225 -11.88 16.32 5.94
CA TYR A 225 -11.81 17.76 5.69
C TYR A 225 -11.23 18.07 4.30
N LEU A 226 -10.31 17.24 3.80
CA LEU A 226 -9.83 17.33 2.42
C LEU A 226 -10.98 17.15 1.42
N ILE A 227 -11.80 16.10 1.63
CA ILE A 227 -12.96 15.84 0.76
C ILE A 227 -13.95 17.01 0.83
N GLU A 228 -14.32 17.45 2.03
CA GLU A 228 -15.23 18.58 2.24
C GLU A 228 -14.73 19.86 1.55
N ALA A 229 -13.43 20.17 1.65
CA ALA A 229 -12.84 21.35 1.02
C ALA A 229 -12.87 21.27 -0.50
N MET A 230 -12.58 20.09 -1.08
CA MET A 230 -12.61 19.89 -2.53
C MET A 230 -14.03 19.97 -3.10
N ILE A 231 -15.03 19.48 -2.37
CA ILE A 231 -16.41 19.43 -2.87
C ILE A 231 -17.21 20.71 -2.59
N LYS A 232 -16.72 21.59 -1.71
CA LYS A 232 -17.44 22.77 -1.20
C LYS A 232 -18.04 23.68 -2.29
N HIS A 233 -17.34 23.81 -3.41
CA HIS A 233 -17.73 24.70 -4.50
C HIS A 233 -18.26 23.96 -5.72
N LEU A 234 -18.48 22.65 -5.63
CA LEU A 234 -18.95 21.86 -6.77
C LEU A 234 -20.46 22.07 -6.97
N PRO A 235 -20.92 22.28 -8.21
CA PRO A 235 -22.33 22.46 -8.52
C PRO A 235 -23.13 21.19 -8.19
N HIS A 236 -24.06 21.28 -7.24
CA HIS A 236 -24.88 20.14 -6.78
C HIS A 236 -25.68 19.48 -7.92
N GLU A 237 -26.11 20.23 -8.92
CA GLU A 237 -26.83 19.72 -10.10
C GLU A 237 -26.00 18.81 -11.01
N LYS A 238 -24.67 18.87 -10.89
CA LYS A 238 -23.74 18.02 -11.63
C LYS A 238 -23.27 16.81 -10.81
N LEU A 239 -23.71 16.73 -9.56
CA LEU A 239 -23.36 15.65 -8.63
C LEU A 239 -24.54 14.68 -8.46
N HIS A 240 -24.37 13.47 -8.99
CA HIS A 240 -25.40 12.43 -8.98
C HIS A 240 -25.08 11.36 -7.93
N LEU A 241 -25.52 11.58 -6.69
CA LEU A 241 -25.40 10.62 -5.58
C LEU A 241 -26.52 9.57 -5.64
N ARG A 242 -26.26 8.38 -5.09
CA ARG A 242 -27.16 7.21 -5.17
C ARG A 242 -27.50 6.81 -6.60
N THR A 243 -26.61 7.12 -7.53
CA THR A 243 -26.78 6.91 -8.96
C THR A 243 -25.71 5.95 -9.44
N LYS A 244 -25.92 4.66 -9.16
CA LYS A 244 -24.99 3.61 -9.61
C LYS A 244 -25.12 3.45 -11.13
N VAL A 245 -24.03 3.71 -11.85
CA VAL A 245 -23.92 3.36 -13.27
C VAL A 245 -23.87 1.84 -13.38
N GLN A 246 -24.66 1.28 -14.28
CA GLN A 246 -24.79 -0.17 -14.51
C GLN A 246 -24.23 -0.59 -15.86
N GLU A 247 -24.33 0.29 -16.86
CA GLU A 247 -23.87 0.01 -18.22
C GLU A 247 -23.47 1.31 -18.92
N VAL A 248 -22.46 1.21 -19.77
CA VAL A 248 -22.01 2.27 -20.67
C VAL A 248 -22.30 1.86 -22.12
N ILE A 249 -23.18 2.60 -22.78
CA ILE A 249 -23.61 2.34 -24.16
C ILE A 249 -22.87 3.29 -25.08
N ARG A 250 -22.17 2.75 -26.08
CA ARG A 250 -21.54 3.57 -27.13
C ARG A 250 -22.55 3.91 -28.23
N ARG A 251 -22.75 5.20 -28.49
CA ARG A 251 -23.61 5.77 -29.54
C ARG A 251 -22.86 5.91 -30.88
N PRO A 252 -23.61 6.06 -32.00
CA PRO A 252 -23.05 6.62 -33.23
C PRO A 252 -22.39 7.99 -32.96
N LYS A 253 -21.35 8.35 -33.72
CA LYS A 253 -20.51 9.56 -33.51
C LYS A 253 -19.54 9.53 -32.32
N ALA A 254 -19.23 8.34 -31.79
CA ALA A 254 -18.26 8.14 -30.70
C ALA A 254 -18.64 8.80 -29.36
N GLN A 255 -19.93 9.02 -29.13
CA GLN A 255 -20.47 9.46 -27.84
C GLN A 255 -20.93 8.26 -26.99
N TYR A 256 -21.25 8.53 -25.72
CA TYR A 256 -21.62 7.52 -24.75
C TYR A 256 -22.87 7.92 -23.96
N ASP A 257 -23.71 6.92 -23.71
CA ASP A 257 -24.86 7.03 -22.80
C ASP A 257 -24.61 6.16 -21.55
N LEU A 258 -25.10 6.61 -20.40
CA LEU A 258 -25.00 5.91 -19.13
C LEU A 258 -26.37 5.41 -18.70
N VAL A 259 -26.46 4.10 -18.43
CA VAL A 259 -27.62 3.48 -17.79
C VAL A 259 -27.34 3.41 -16.29
N THR A 260 -28.28 3.90 -15.48
CA THR A 260 -28.12 3.92 -14.02
C THR A 260 -29.26 3.16 -13.33
N SER A 261 -29.08 2.82 -12.05
CA SER A 261 -29.97 1.95 -11.28
C SER A 261 -31.42 2.40 -11.11
N GLY A 262 -31.81 3.61 -11.54
CA GLY A 262 -33.19 4.12 -11.49
C GLY A 262 -34.08 3.76 -12.69
N GLY A 263 -33.60 2.97 -13.66
CA GLY A 263 -34.37 2.48 -14.81
C GLY A 263 -34.40 3.46 -15.99
N LYS A 264 -35.41 3.38 -16.88
CA LYS A 264 -35.50 4.18 -18.13
C LYS A 264 -35.55 5.71 -17.93
N GLN A 265 -35.92 6.20 -16.75
CA GLN A 265 -35.88 7.63 -16.38
C GLN A 265 -34.52 8.06 -15.83
N SER A 266 -33.53 7.16 -15.82
CA SER A 266 -32.19 7.38 -15.28
C SER A 266 -31.13 7.03 -16.33
N HIS A 267 -31.41 7.48 -17.55
CA HIS A 267 -30.53 7.43 -18.71
C HIS A 267 -29.90 8.81 -18.91
N PHE A 268 -28.57 8.87 -18.96
CA PHE A 268 -27.85 10.12 -19.23
C PHE A 268 -27.16 10.00 -20.58
N GLU A 269 -27.41 10.96 -21.46
CA GLU A 269 -27.03 10.84 -22.88
C GLU A 269 -25.92 11.80 -23.28
N ASP A 270 -25.29 11.50 -24.41
CA ASP A 270 -24.40 12.39 -25.16
C ASP A 270 -23.13 12.81 -24.41
N PHE A 271 -22.51 11.90 -23.66
CA PHE A 271 -21.17 12.14 -23.15
C PHE A 271 -20.12 11.94 -24.24
N ASP A 272 -19.30 12.96 -24.47
CA ASP A 272 -18.17 12.89 -25.39
C ASP A 272 -16.98 12.17 -24.76
N HIS A 273 -16.90 12.19 -23.42
CA HIS A 273 -15.81 11.58 -22.67
C HIS A 273 -16.30 10.92 -21.37
N ILE A 274 -15.71 9.77 -21.02
CA ILE A 274 -15.92 9.12 -19.72
C ILE A 274 -14.59 8.94 -19.01
N ILE A 275 -14.53 9.41 -17.76
CA ILE A 275 -13.46 9.10 -16.82
C ILE A 275 -13.97 8.01 -15.88
N PHE A 276 -13.38 6.83 -15.96
CA PHE A 276 -13.63 5.76 -14.99
C PHE A 276 -12.71 5.94 -13.78
N THR A 277 -13.32 5.99 -12.60
CA THR A 277 -12.62 6.10 -11.31
C THR A 277 -12.95 4.99 -10.32
N VAL A 278 -13.29 3.83 -10.89
CA VAL A 278 -13.59 2.57 -10.20
C VAL A 278 -12.53 1.52 -10.56
N ASP A 279 -12.58 0.35 -9.93
CA ASP A 279 -11.59 -0.69 -10.18
C ASP A 279 -11.73 -1.36 -11.58
N GLY A 280 -10.66 -2.01 -12.03
CA GLY A 280 -10.60 -2.67 -13.34
C GLY A 280 -11.75 -3.66 -13.58
N PRO A 281 -12.06 -4.58 -12.64
CA PRO A 281 -13.21 -5.46 -12.73
C PRO A 281 -14.55 -4.73 -12.93
N GLU A 282 -14.80 -3.64 -12.20
CA GLU A 282 -16.01 -2.84 -12.37
C GLU A 282 -16.05 -2.16 -13.74
N ILE A 283 -14.94 -1.61 -14.24
CA ILE A 283 -14.85 -1.04 -15.60
C ILE A 283 -15.21 -2.07 -16.67
N LEU A 284 -14.66 -3.28 -16.55
CA LEU A 284 -14.94 -4.39 -17.48
C LEU A 284 -16.42 -4.78 -17.47
N GLN A 285 -17.06 -4.75 -16.30
CA GLN A 285 -18.49 -5.00 -16.18
C GLN A 285 -19.32 -3.89 -16.84
N LEU A 286 -18.97 -2.62 -16.59
CA LEU A 286 -19.69 -1.45 -17.12
C LEU A 286 -19.62 -1.37 -18.64
N LEU A 287 -18.45 -1.65 -19.23
CA LEU A 287 -18.24 -1.62 -20.68
C LEU A 287 -18.70 -2.91 -21.38
N GLY A 288 -18.73 -4.05 -20.68
CA GLY A 288 -19.21 -5.33 -21.18
C GLY A 288 -18.60 -5.73 -22.54
N SER A 289 -19.44 -5.86 -23.56
CA SER A 289 -19.02 -6.22 -24.93
C SER A 289 -18.24 -5.13 -25.66
N LYS A 290 -18.19 -3.90 -25.14
CA LYS A 290 -17.55 -2.73 -25.77
C LYS A 290 -16.07 -2.57 -25.44
N VAL A 291 -15.54 -3.41 -24.54
CA VAL A 291 -14.11 -3.47 -24.19
C VAL A 291 -13.34 -4.10 -25.36
N ASN A 292 -12.31 -3.41 -25.85
CA ASN A 292 -11.41 -3.96 -26.86
C ASN A 292 -10.44 -5.00 -26.23
N ALA A 293 -9.65 -5.68 -27.05
CA ALA A 293 -8.77 -6.75 -26.56
C ALA A 293 -7.66 -6.22 -25.62
N GLU A 294 -7.07 -5.07 -25.96
CA GLU A 294 -5.96 -4.46 -25.21
C GLU A 294 -6.44 -3.89 -23.86
N GLU A 295 -7.54 -3.14 -23.85
CA GLU A 295 -8.22 -2.67 -22.63
C GLU A 295 -8.56 -3.84 -21.72
N ARG A 296 -9.08 -4.94 -22.28
CA ARG A 296 -9.43 -6.13 -21.49
C ARG A 296 -8.20 -6.74 -20.83
N ASP A 297 -7.11 -6.85 -21.57
CA ASP A 297 -5.86 -7.42 -21.08
C ASP A 297 -5.25 -6.55 -19.96
N ILE A 298 -5.16 -5.24 -20.19
CA ILE A 298 -4.64 -4.28 -19.21
C ILE A 298 -5.53 -4.22 -17.96
N LEU A 299 -6.84 -4.01 -18.12
CA LEU A 299 -7.77 -3.86 -16.98
C LEU A 299 -7.90 -5.14 -16.15
N ARG A 300 -7.69 -6.33 -16.73
CA ARG A 300 -7.65 -7.60 -15.98
C ARG A 300 -6.35 -7.77 -15.20
N GLY A 301 -5.22 -7.34 -15.78
CA GLY A 301 -3.93 -7.41 -15.09
C GLY A 301 -3.83 -6.48 -13.87
N LEU A 302 -4.64 -5.41 -13.84
CA LEU A 302 -4.79 -4.50 -12.69
C LEU A 302 -5.59 -5.15 -11.55
N GLY A 303 -4.96 -6.13 -10.90
CA GLY A 303 -5.53 -6.91 -9.81
C GLY A 303 -5.83 -6.10 -8.56
N VAL A 304 -6.89 -6.51 -7.85
CA VAL A 304 -7.32 -5.92 -6.58
C VAL A 304 -7.56 -7.01 -5.53
N ALA A 305 -7.19 -6.71 -4.30
CA ALA A 305 -7.42 -7.55 -3.14
C ALA A 305 -8.61 -7.02 -2.34
N ARG A 306 -9.53 -7.90 -1.97
CA ARG A 306 -10.60 -7.58 -1.03
C ARG A 306 -10.10 -7.71 0.40
N ASN A 307 -10.41 -6.71 1.22
CA ASN A 307 -10.02 -6.61 2.61
C ASN A 307 -11.25 -6.25 3.45
N ILE A 308 -11.22 -6.65 4.72
CA ILE A 308 -12.24 -6.30 5.71
C ILE A 308 -11.58 -5.44 6.78
N ALA A 309 -12.24 -4.36 7.17
CA ALA A 309 -11.85 -3.53 8.29
C ALA A 309 -12.95 -3.55 9.35
N ILE A 310 -12.53 -3.57 10.62
CA ILE A 310 -13.45 -3.57 11.77
C ILE A 310 -13.04 -2.45 12.71
N LEU A 311 -13.97 -1.53 12.99
CA LEU A 311 -13.87 -0.53 14.04
C LEU A 311 -14.40 -1.12 15.36
N HIS A 312 -13.56 -1.17 16.39
CA HIS A 312 -13.91 -1.78 17.67
C HIS A 312 -13.15 -1.17 18.86
N SER A 313 -13.58 -1.57 20.07
CA SER A 313 -12.92 -1.28 21.35
C SER A 313 -12.34 -2.54 22.04
N ASP A 314 -12.41 -3.70 21.37
CA ASP A 314 -11.89 -4.97 21.89
C ASP A 314 -10.36 -4.97 21.98
N LYS A 315 -9.82 -4.97 23.19
CA LYS A 315 -8.38 -4.91 23.46
C LYS A 315 -7.87 -6.28 23.93
N PRO A 316 -6.83 -6.84 23.31
CA PRO A 316 -6.23 -8.08 23.79
C PRO A 316 -5.56 -7.85 25.16
N SER A 317 -5.72 -8.83 26.07
CA SER A 317 -5.21 -8.77 27.45
C SER A 317 -3.69 -8.61 27.60
N THR A 318 -2.91 -8.75 26.51
CA THR A 318 -1.44 -8.74 26.54
C THR A 318 -0.79 -7.37 26.31
N SER A 319 -1.55 -6.29 26.15
CA SER A 319 -0.95 -4.96 25.90
C SER A 319 -0.67 -4.19 27.19
N ASP A 320 0.44 -4.51 27.85
CA ASP A 320 1.03 -3.62 28.85
C ASP A 320 2.09 -2.71 28.19
N SER A 321 1.94 -1.39 28.40
CA SER A 321 2.83 -0.28 28.01
C SER A 321 3.09 0.05 26.51
N ALA A 322 2.55 1.20 26.08
CA ALA A 322 3.02 2.07 24.99
C ALA A 322 3.43 1.36 23.67
N VAL A 323 2.51 0.66 23.03
CA VAL A 323 2.72 0.12 21.68
C VAL A 323 2.45 1.23 20.65
N PRO A 324 3.21 1.33 19.54
CA PRO A 324 2.95 2.33 18.49
C PRO A 324 1.53 2.28 17.91
N GLY A 325 1.11 3.37 17.28
CA GLY A 325 -0.21 3.47 16.65
C GLY A 325 -0.46 2.44 15.54
N HIS A 326 0.60 2.07 14.82
CA HIS A 326 0.60 1.08 13.76
C HIS A 326 1.06 -0.27 14.30
N ASN A 327 0.26 -1.34 14.16
CA ASN A 327 0.59 -2.66 14.69
C ASN A 327 0.43 -3.76 13.63
N TYR A 328 1.48 -4.55 13.45
CA TYR A 328 1.46 -5.77 12.66
C TYR A 328 1.41 -6.97 13.60
N ILE A 329 0.34 -7.76 13.53
CA ILE A 329 0.13 -8.92 14.40
C ILE A 329 0.32 -10.19 13.58
N MET A 330 1.30 -11.00 13.95
CA MET A 330 1.53 -12.29 13.34
C MET A 330 0.68 -13.37 14.00
N ALA A 331 0.10 -14.27 13.21
CA ALA A 331 -0.56 -15.44 13.73
C ALA A 331 0.42 -16.33 14.49
N SER A 332 -0.13 -17.00 15.50
CA SER A 332 0.63 -17.94 16.30
C SER A 332 1.27 -19.02 15.44
N ARG A 333 2.45 -19.49 15.83
CA ARG A 333 3.13 -20.60 15.15
C ARG A 333 2.29 -21.87 15.11
N ASN A 334 1.31 -21.99 16.00
CA ASN A 334 0.37 -23.10 16.07
C ASN A 334 -0.74 -23.02 15.00
N PHE A 335 -0.92 -21.86 14.36
CA PHE A 335 -1.89 -21.60 13.28
C PHE A 335 -1.19 -21.42 11.92
N ARG A 336 -0.17 -22.24 11.63
CA ARG A 336 0.34 -22.31 10.26
C ARG A 336 -0.67 -23.04 9.38
N GLY A 337 -1.05 -22.41 8.27
CA GLY A 337 -1.59 -23.13 7.13
C GLY A 337 -0.59 -24.16 6.57
N PRO A 338 -0.88 -24.83 5.45
CA PRO A 338 0.05 -25.79 4.84
C PRO A 338 1.47 -25.20 4.72
N GLU A 339 2.51 -26.02 4.92
CA GLU A 339 3.92 -25.64 5.21
C GLU A 339 4.56 -24.58 4.28
N PHE A 340 3.94 -24.27 3.15
CA PHE A 340 4.39 -23.31 2.13
C PHE A 340 3.59 -21.99 2.11
N SER A 341 2.64 -21.80 3.03
CA SER A 341 1.84 -20.56 3.09
C SER A 341 2.54 -19.50 3.95
N PRO A 342 2.55 -18.21 3.52
CA PRO A 342 3.05 -17.14 4.36
C PRO A 342 2.27 -17.10 5.69
N PRO A 343 2.90 -16.68 6.79
CA PRO A 343 2.20 -16.57 8.07
C PRO A 343 1.00 -15.64 7.93
N MET A 344 -0.16 -16.07 8.41
CA MET A 344 -1.33 -15.19 8.48
C MET A 344 -0.98 -13.99 9.36
N SER A 345 -1.43 -12.80 8.97
CA SER A 345 -1.22 -11.59 9.75
C SER A 345 -2.40 -10.67 9.62
N CYS A 346 -2.58 -9.81 10.62
CA CYS A 346 -3.53 -8.72 10.59
C CYS A 346 -2.86 -7.40 10.95
N LEU A 347 -3.45 -6.29 10.50
CA LEU A 347 -2.99 -4.95 10.81
C LEU A 347 -3.97 -4.34 11.80
N ARG A 348 -3.46 -3.75 12.87
CA ARG A 348 -4.28 -3.05 13.86
C ARG A 348 -3.77 -1.63 14.04
N TYR A 349 -4.68 -0.69 13.92
CA TYR A 349 -4.45 0.73 14.10
C TYR A 349 -5.06 1.18 15.43
N ASP A 350 -4.25 1.83 16.24
CA ASP A 350 -4.70 2.55 17.43
C ASP A 350 -5.06 3.99 17.01
N ILE A 351 -6.36 4.23 16.91
CA ILE A 351 -6.92 5.50 16.42
C ILE A 351 -6.74 6.61 17.46
N ASN A 352 -6.67 6.26 18.75
CA ASN A 352 -6.36 7.23 19.79
C ASN A 352 -5.03 7.94 19.49
N ILE A 353 -4.02 7.19 19.06
CA ILE A 353 -2.72 7.75 18.68
C ILE A 353 -2.75 8.38 17.29
N LEU A 354 -3.28 7.67 16.28
CA LEU A 354 -3.14 8.08 14.88
C LEU A 354 -4.02 9.29 14.51
N GLN A 355 -5.18 9.43 15.14
CA GLN A 355 -6.14 10.51 14.88
C GLN A 355 -6.33 11.46 16.08
N ASP A 356 -5.47 11.36 17.10
CA ASP A 356 -5.53 12.19 18.33
C ASP A 356 -6.89 12.12 19.05
N VAL A 357 -7.48 10.92 19.08
CA VAL A 357 -8.76 10.68 19.76
C VAL A 357 -8.50 10.44 21.26
N PRO A 358 -8.97 11.31 22.18
CA PRO A 358 -8.62 11.20 23.60
C PRO A 358 -9.12 9.92 24.27
N ILE A 359 -8.20 9.05 24.67
CA ILE A 359 -8.52 7.76 25.33
C ILE A 359 -9.29 7.95 26.64
N SER A 360 -9.07 9.05 27.37
CA SER A 360 -9.81 9.38 28.60
C SER A 360 -11.31 9.55 28.34
N ARG A 361 -11.66 10.06 27.16
CA ARG A 361 -13.03 10.37 26.76
C ARG A 361 -13.71 9.19 26.06
N PHE A 362 -13.00 8.50 25.18
CA PHE A 362 -13.58 7.47 24.30
C PHE A 362 -13.18 6.04 24.66
N GLY A 363 -12.21 5.83 25.55
CA GLY A 363 -11.57 4.52 25.71
C GLY A 363 -10.75 4.14 24.48
N ASP A 364 -10.45 2.85 24.35
CA ASP A 364 -9.70 2.32 23.22
C ASP A 364 -10.52 2.37 21.93
N VAL A 365 -9.97 2.99 20.90
CA VAL A 365 -10.55 3.09 19.56
C VAL A 365 -9.60 2.45 18.58
N LEU A 366 -10.00 1.32 18.02
CA LEU A 366 -9.14 0.47 17.20
C LEU A 366 -9.78 0.19 15.84
N ILE A 367 -8.97 0.18 14.79
CA ILE A 367 -9.34 -0.40 13.49
C ILE A 367 -8.45 -1.61 13.24
N THR A 368 -9.05 -2.79 13.06
CA THR A 368 -8.31 -3.99 12.68
C THR A 368 -8.67 -4.41 11.25
N LEU A 369 -7.65 -4.55 10.41
CA LEU A 369 -7.74 -5.03 9.03
C LEU A 369 -7.46 -6.52 8.98
N ASN A 370 -8.36 -7.28 8.34
CA ASN A 370 -8.27 -8.72 8.14
C ASN A 370 -7.93 -9.47 9.44
N PRO A 371 -8.74 -9.33 10.49
CA PRO A 371 -8.43 -9.88 11.81
C PRO A 371 -8.24 -11.40 11.76
N LEU A 372 -7.21 -11.90 12.46
CA LEU A 372 -6.94 -13.34 12.60
C LEU A 372 -8.07 -14.08 13.33
N SER A 373 -8.72 -13.38 14.26
CA SER A 373 -9.91 -13.83 14.96
C SER A 373 -10.83 -12.63 15.12
N PRO A 374 -12.14 -12.77 14.86
CA PRO A 374 -13.05 -11.65 14.92
C PRO A 374 -13.07 -11.04 16.34
N PRO A 375 -13.04 -9.70 16.48
CA PRO A 375 -13.29 -9.04 17.76
C PRO A 375 -14.64 -9.45 18.34
N HIS A 376 -14.75 -9.45 19.67
CA HIS A 376 -16.01 -9.80 20.32
C HIS A 376 -17.13 -8.83 19.87
N PRO A 377 -18.30 -9.34 19.43
CA PRO A 377 -19.33 -8.51 18.77
C PRO A 377 -19.81 -7.32 19.59
N SER A 378 -19.82 -7.41 20.93
CA SER A 378 -20.23 -6.30 21.80
C SER A 378 -19.33 -5.08 21.76
N PHE A 379 -18.10 -5.21 21.25
CA PHE A 379 -17.15 -4.10 21.14
C PHE A 379 -17.04 -3.53 19.73
N VAL A 380 -17.72 -4.13 18.76
CA VAL A 380 -17.68 -3.74 17.35
C VAL A 380 -18.69 -2.63 17.08
N GLN A 381 -18.27 -1.59 16.38
CA GLN A 381 -19.13 -0.45 16.01
C GLN A 381 -19.19 -0.20 14.50
N GLY A 382 -18.30 -0.81 13.72
CA GLY A 382 -18.33 -0.72 12.27
C GLY A 382 -17.59 -1.88 11.61
N VAL A 383 -18.13 -2.37 10.50
CA VAL A 383 -17.51 -3.38 9.64
C VAL A 383 -17.73 -2.96 8.21
N TRP A 384 -16.67 -2.93 7.41
CA TRP A 384 -16.77 -2.64 5.99
C TRP A 384 -15.75 -3.43 5.18
N GLU A 385 -16.10 -3.64 3.91
CA GLU A 385 -15.21 -4.23 2.92
C GLU A 385 -14.62 -3.13 2.05
N PHE A 386 -13.40 -3.34 1.59
CA PHE A 386 -12.71 -2.43 0.70
C PHE A 386 -11.73 -3.18 -0.21
N THR A 387 -11.43 -2.62 -1.37
CA THR A 387 -10.46 -3.15 -2.31
C THR A 387 -9.17 -2.33 -2.31
N GLU A 388 -8.03 -3.00 -2.44
CA GLU A 388 -6.72 -2.37 -2.59
C GLU A 388 -5.99 -2.96 -3.81
N PRO A 389 -5.19 -2.17 -4.56
CA PRO A 389 -4.39 -2.69 -5.66
C PRO A 389 -3.39 -3.76 -5.22
N GLU A 390 -3.20 -4.78 -6.04
CA GLU A 390 -2.17 -5.80 -5.79
C GLU A 390 -0.84 -5.42 -6.46
N PRO A 391 0.28 -5.29 -5.73
CA PRO A 391 1.55 -4.87 -6.30
C PRO A 391 2.31 -6.04 -6.98
N THR A 392 1.63 -6.84 -7.81
CA THR A 392 2.25 -8.00 -8.48
C THR A 392 3.01 -7.60 -9.74
N ALA A 393 3.92 -8.47 -10.21
CA ALA A 393 4.59 -8.27 -11.50
C ALA A 393 3.59 -8.10 -12.66
N GLU A 394 2.48 -8.83 -12.65
CA GLU A 394 1.40 -8.73 -13.63
C GLU A 394 0.74 -7.34 -13.58
N SER A 395 0.36 -6.88 -12.39
CA SER A 395 -0.29 -5.58 -12.21
C SER A 395 0.62 -4.41 -12.57
N LEU A 396 1.91 -4.50 -12.26
CA LEU A 396 2.89 -3.49 -12.67
C LEU A 396 3.13 -3.49 -14.19
N GLY A 397 3.11 -4.68 -14.83
CA GLY A 397 3.19 -4.79 -16.28
C GLY A 397 1.93 -4.31 -17.01
N ALA A 398 0.76 -4.45 -16.40
CA ALA A 398 -0.46 -3.84 -16.89
C ALA A 398 -0.43 -2.31 -16.73
N GLN A 399 0.02 -1.84 -15.58
CA GLN A 399 0.16 -0.41 -15.28
C GLN A 399 1.10 0.31 -16.27
N SER A 400 2.24 -0.28 -16.63
CA SER A 400 3.16 0.34 -17.61
C SER A 400 2.58 0.44 -19.03
N ARG A 401 1.62 -0.44 -19.36
CA ARG A 401 0.90 -0.40 -20.64
C ARG A 401 -0.33 0.49 -20.61
N LEU A 402 -0.79 0.93 -19.44
CA LEU A 402 -1.97 1.79 -19.31
C LEU A 402 -1.97 3.00 -20.26
N PRO A 403 -0.85 3.72 -20.50
CA PRO A 403 -0.85 4.85 -21.42
C PRO A 403 -1.32 4.51 -22.85
N SER A 404 -1.24 3.26 -23.31
CA SER A 404 -1.66 2.88 -24.65
C SER A 404 -3.18 2.92 -24.86
N ILE A 405 -3.97 2.85 -23.78
CA ILE A 405 -5.43 2.87 -23.86
C ILE A 405 -6.06 4.19 -23.43
N GLN A 406 -5.29 5.09 -22.78
CA GLN A 406 -5.80 6.36 -22.26
C GLN A 406 -6.25 7.30 -23.39
N ASN A 407 -7.47 7.83 -23.27
CA ASN A 407 -8.04 8.86 -24.14
C ASN A 407 -7.99 8.52 -25.65
N THR A 408 -7.90 7.24 -26.01
CA THR A 408 -7.83 6.81 -27.43
C THR A 408 -9.17 6.92 -28.14
N ARG A 409 -10.26 6.84 -27.37
CA ARG A 409 -11.64 6.85 -27.87
C ARG A 409 -12.63 7.58 -26.97
N GLY A 410 -12.16 8.60 -26.23
CA GLY A 410 -12.98 9.34 -25.27
C GLY A 410 -13.21 8.60 -23.94
N LEU A 411 -12.32 7.66 -23.60
CA LEU A 411 -12.33 6.93 -22.33
C LEU A 411 -11.00 7.13 -21.61
N SER A 412 -11.05 7.52 -20.35
CA SER A 412 -9.88 7.57 -19.47
C SER A 412 -10.11 6.67 -18.26
N TYR A 413 -9.05 6.00 -17.82
CA TYR A 413 -9.08 5.01 -16.75
C TYR A 413 -8.13 5.45 -15.63
N GLY A 414 -8.65 5.75 -14.45
CA GLY A 414 -7.82 6.22 -13.35
C GLY A 414 -8.27 5.71 -12.01
N PHE A 415 -7.32 5.31 -11.17
CA PHE A 415 -7.57 4.85 -9.80
C PHE A 415 -6.23 4.90 -9.05
N CYS A 416 -6.22 4.50 -7.78
CA CYS A 416 -4.95 4.40 -7.02
C CYS A 416 -3.95 3.40 -7.63
N TRP A 417 -4.39 2.43 -8.44
CA TRP A 417 -3.51 1.51 -9.19
C TRP A 417 -2.71 2.18 -10.32
N THR A 418 -2.98 3.45 -10.66
CA THR A 418 -2.17 4.20 -11.63
C THR A 418 -0.80 4.63 -11.08
N GLY A 419 -0.56 4.46 -9.77
CA GLY A 419 0.74 4.66 -9.13
C GLY A 419 1.08 3.54 -8.16
N ARG A 420 1.38 3.85 -6.89
CA ARG A 420 1.76 2.89 -5.84
C ARG A 420 0.61 2.41 -4.95
N GLY A 421 -0.64 2.73 -5.30
CA GLY A 421 -1.81 2.36 -4.49
C GLY A 421 -2.01 3.23 -3.24
N LEU A 422 -1.40 4.41 -3.18
CA LEU A 422 -1.52 5.34 -2.05
C LEU A 422 -2.51 6.48 -2.35
N LEU A 423 -2.78 7.27 -1.31
CA LEU A 423 -3.58 8.51 -1.39
C LEU A 423 -3.08 9.47 -2.48
N GLU A 424 -1.76 9.63 -2.58
CA GLU A 424 -1.11 10.42 -3.62
C GLU A 424 -1.49 9.96 -5.02
N ASP A 425 -1.54 8.65 -5.25
CA ASP A 425 -1.75 8.09 -6.57
C ASP A 425 -3.20 8.29 -7.02
N ALA A 426 -4.16 8.22 -6.08
CA ALA A 426 -5.55 8.55 -6.36
C ALA A 426 -5.71 10.02 -6.81
N ILE A 427 -5.05 10.96 -6.14
CA ILE A 427 -5.05 12.39 -6.49
C ILE A 427 -4.35 12.60 -7.83
N THR A 428 -3.12 12.09 -7.97
CA THR A 428 -2.29 12.25 -9.16
C THR A 428 -3.00 11.68 -10.39
N SER A 429 -3.68 10.54 -10.26
CA SER A 429 -4.48 9.96 -11.34
C SER A 429 -5.56 10.92 -11.84
N GLY A 430 -6.32 11.53 -10.93
CA GLY A 430 -7.39 12.44 -11.28
C GLY A 430 -6.88 13.73 -11.92
N LEU A 431 -5.83 14.31 -11.33
CA LEU A 431 -5.14 15.47 -11.91
C LEU A 431 -4.58 15.17 -13.30
N ARG A 432 -3.96 14.00 -13.47
CA ARG A 432 -3.38 13.57 -14.74
C ARG A 432 -4.42 13.51 -15.84
N MET A 433 -5.54 12.81 -15.62
CA MET A 433 -6.59 12.71 -16.63
C MET A 433 -7.21 14.08 -16.93
N ALA A 434 -7.46 14.90 -15.89
CA ALA A 434 -8.00 16.24 -16.10
C ALA A 434 -7.07 17.13 -16.95
N VAL A 435 -5.75 17.09 -16.69
CA VAL A 435 -4.77 17.95 -17.37
C VAL A 435 -4.34 17.37 -18.73
N GLU A 436 -3.90 16.12 -18.78
CA GLU A 436 -3.36 15.49 -19.99
C GLU A 436 -4.46 15.16 -21.01
N ASP A 437 -5.61 14.63 -20.58
CA ASP A 437 -6.64 14.15 -21.51
C ASP A 437 -7.62 15.25 -21.94
N LEU A 438 -7.82 16.25 -21.08
CA LEU A 438 -8.88 17.25 -21.21
C LEU A 438 -8.39 18.70 -21.14
N GLY A 439 -7.10 18.93 -20.87
CA GLY A 439 -6.51 20.27 -20.91
C GLY A 439 -6.94 21.18 -19.74
N ALA A 440 -7.29 20.62 -18.59
CA ALA A 440 -7.56 21.39 -17.38
C ALA A 440 -6.32 22.22 -16.97
N THR A 441 -6.57 23.38 -16.37
CA THR A 441 -5.51 24.21 -15.77
C THR A 441 -5.66 24.19 -14.26
N ILE A 442 -4.57 23.84 -13.57
CA ILE A 442 -4.55 23.71 -12.12
C ILE A 442 -3.51 24.68 -11.51
N PRO A 443 -3.65 25.07 -10.23
CA PRO A 443 -2.89 26.17 -9.63
C PRO A 443 -1.46 25.79 -9.21
N PHE A 444 -1.00 24.57 -9.49
CA PHE A 444 0.34 24.06 -9.17
C PHE A 444 0.79 23.02 -10.20
N ASN A 445 2.10 22.76 -10.27
CA ASN A 445 2.63 21.75 -11.18
C ASN A 445 2.38 20.33 -10.65
N ILE A 446 1.96 19.42 -11.52
CA ILE A 446 1.83 18.00 -11.19
C ILE A 446 3.23 17.37 -11.15
N ALA A 447 3.54 16.68 -10.06
CA ALA A 447 4.72 15.85 -9.95
C ALA A 447 4.37 14.40 -10.29
N PHE A 448 4.88 13.89 -11.41
CA PHE A 448 4.71 12.49 -11.76
C PHE A 448 5.82 11.64 -11.16
N HIS A 449 5.44 10.58 -10.47
CA HIS A 449 6.41 9.60 -10.01
C HIS A 449 6.97 8.79 -11.18
N SER A 450 8.23 8.39 -11.07
CA SER A 450 8.82 7.43 -12.00
C SER A 450 8.06 6.11 -11.96
N GLU A 451 7.90 5.47 -13.11
CA GLU A 451 7.20 4.18 -13.17
C GLU A 451 7.84 3.15 -12.23
N PRO A 452 7.06 2.26 -11.60
CA PRO A 452 7.55 1.27 -10.63
C PRO A 452 8.69 0.37 -11.14
N LEU A 453 8.83 0.20 -12.45
CA LEU A 453 9.86 -0.63 -13.09
C LEU A 453 10.94 0.17 -13.87
N ALA A 454 10.75 1.48 -14.08
CA ALA A 454 11.72 2.31 -14.81
C ALA A 454 13.12 2.25 -14.19
N SER A 455 14.20 2.43 -14.94
CA SER A 455 15.49 2.76 -14.33
C SER A 455 15.45 4.21 -13.84
N THR A 456 16.12 4.49 -12.74
CA THR A 456 16.32 5.88 -12.28
C THR A 456 17.72 6.32 -12.62
N ASP A 457 17.87 7.62 -12.91
CA ASP A 457 19.15 8.33 -12.95
C ASP A 457 19.87 8.40 -11.58
N TYR A 458 19.47 7.56 -10.62
CA TYR A 458 20.11 7.42 -9.30
C TYR A 458 21.62 7.14 -9.42
N SER A 459 22.06 6.59 -10.56
CA SER A 459 23.46 6.40 -10.93
C SER A 459 24.27 7.70 -11.12
N LYS A 460 23.62 8.86 -11.27
CA LYS A 460 24.31 10.16 -11.46
C LYS A 460 24.81 10.77 -10.15
N GLN A 461 24.25 10.40 -9.00
CA GLN A 461 24.82 10.76 -7.70
C GLN A 461 25.84 9.70 -7.29
N ARG A 462 27.10 9.91 -7.68
CA ARG A 462 28.20 9.04 -7.23
C ARG A 462 28.20 9.03 -5.70
N PRO A 463 27.99 7.88 -5.04
CA PRO A 463 28.04 7.81 -3.60
C PRO A 463 29.42 8.30 -3.14
N GLY A 464 29.46 9.22 -2.17
CA GLY A 464 30.72 9.69 -1.61
C GLY A 464 31.57 8.52 -1.10
N ILE A 465 32.89 8.70 -1.02
CA ILE A 465 33.86 7.66 -0.64
C ILE A 465 33.44 6.93 0.66
N ARG A 466 32.84 7.66 1.62
CA ARG A 466 32.30 7.09 2.87
C ARG A 466 31.24 6.01 2.62
N VAL A 467 30.29 6.28 1.72
CA VAL A 467 29.21 5.34 1.39
C VAL A 467 29.79 4.11 0.69
N HIS A 468 30.75 4.28 -0.21
CA HIS A 468 31.41 3.15 -0.87
C HIS A 468 32.14 2.25 0.13
N LEU A 469 32.92 2.84 1.05
CA LEU A 469 33.60 2.10 2.11
C LEU A 469 32.62 1.31 2.98
N ILE A 470 31.50 1.94 3.39
CA ILE A 470 30.46 1.26 4.18
C ILE A 470 29.87 0.09 3.40
N LYS A 471 29.57 0.25 2.10
CA LYS A 471 29.07 -0.84 1.24
C LYS A 471 30.05 -2.01 1.19
N THR A 472 31.34 -1.74 0.97
CA THR A 472 32.38 -2.77 0.93
C THR A 472 32.46 -3.53 2.25
N VAL A 473 32.43 -2.82 3.38
CA VAL A 473 32.43 -3.43 4.72
C VAL A 473 31.20 -4.30 4.93
N LEU A 474 30.00 -3.81 4.57
CA LEU A 474 28.75 -4.58 4.69
C LEU A 474 28.79 -5.86 3.84
N GLN A 475 29.32 -5.79 2.62
CA GLN A 475 29.49 -6.97 1.75
C GLN A 475 30.49 -7.97 2.35
N ALA A 476 31.62 -7.50 2.89
CA ALA A 476 32.60 -8.36 3.56
C ALA A 476 32.01 -9.07 4.79
N ILE A 477 31.24 -8.35 5.62
CA ILE A 477 30.55 -8.93 6.78
C ILE A 477 29.53 -9.98 6.33
N ARG A 478 28.77 -9.73 5.25
CA ARG A 478 27.82 -10.72 4.71
C ARG A 478 28.51 -11.99 4.24
N LEU A 479 29.61 -11.85 3.50
CA LEU A 479 30.42 -12.99 3.06
C LEU A 479 30.93 -13.80 4.26
N LEU A 480 31.44 -13.11 5.29
CA LEU A 480 31.92 -13.76 6.52
C LEU A 480 30.82 -14.55 7.22
N VAL A 481 29.60 -14.02 7.31
CA VAL A 481 28.46 -14.71 7.90
C VAL A 481 28.12 -15.98 7.12
N VAL A 482 28.06 -15.91 5.79
CA VAL A 482 27.81 -17.09 4.94
C VAL A 482 28.90 -18.14 5.10
N VAL A 483 30.16 -17.74 5.12
CA VAL A 483 31.31 -18.64 5.35
C VAL A 483 31.20 -19.32 6.71
N LEU A 484 30.83 -18.57 7.77
CA LEU A 484 30.66 -19.10 9.11
C LEU A 484 29.48 -20.09 9.18
N GLU A 485 28.37 -19.81 8.50
CA GLU A 485 27.22 -20.73 8.42
C GLU A 485 27.59 -22.03 7.70
N ILE A 486 28.33 -21.95 6.59
CA ILE A 486 28.84 -23.14 5.88
C ILE A 486 29.79 -23.94 6.79
N LEU A 487 30.72 -23.28 7.49
CA LEU A 487 31.62 -23.91 8.45
C LEU A 487 30.84 -24.63 9.57
N LEU A 488 29.81 -24.00 10.13
CA LEU A 488 28.96 -24.60 11.16
C LEU A 488 28.17 -25.81 10.63
N LEU A 489 27.69 -25.76 9.39
CA LEU A 489 27.02 -26.89 8.74
C LEU A 489 27.98 -28.06 8.49
N LEU A 490 29.20 -27.77 8.04
CA LEU A 490 30.27 -28.76 7.87
C LEU A 490 30.67 -29.38 9.22
N LEU A 491 30.87 -28.56 10.25
CA LEU A 491 31.15 -29.02 11.61
C LEU A 491 30.01 -29.89 12.16
N ARG A 492 28.73 -29.52 11.93
CA ARG A 492 27.58 -30.36 12.30
C ARG A 492 27.54 -31.69 11.57
N ARG A 493 27.95 -31.75 10.30
CA ARG A 493 28.08 -33.02 9.55
C ARG A 493 29.25 -33.88 10.06
N VAL A 494 30.33 -33.26 10.52
CA VAL A 494 31.47 -33.96 11.14
C VAL A 494 31.12 -34.43 12.56
N HIS A 495 30.26 -33.70 13.28
CA HIS A 495 29.80 -34.03 14.63
C HIS A 495 28.50 -34.84 14.72
N THR A 496 27.87 -35.25 13.62
CA THR A 496 26.84 -36.29 13.68
C THR A 496 27.50 -37.59 14.14
N PRO A 497 27.28 -38.06 15.38
CA PRO A 497 27.91 -39.27 15.87
C PRO A 497 27.34 -40.46 15.09
N ALA A 498 28.19 -41.45 14.83
CA ALA A 498 27.80 -42.79 14.37
C ALA A 498 26.96 -43.56 15.42
N SER A 499 25.92 -42.95 15.99
CA SER A 499 25.02 -43.56 16.98
C SER A 499 23.73 -44.12 16.36
N LYS A 500 23.54 -44.02 15.03
CA LYS A 500 22.46 -44.74 14.30
C LYS A 500 22.88 -46.06 13.64
N ILE A 501 24.06 -46.61 13.98
CA ILE A 501 24.48 -47.96 13.51
C ILE A 501 24.34 -49.03 14.62
N ARG A 502 24.11 -48.65 15.89
CA ARG A 502 23.93 -49.60 17.00
C ARG A 502 22.48 -50.02 17.30
N ALA A 503 21.53 -49.70 16.41
CA ALA A 503 20.13 -50.15 16.52
C ALA A 503 19.71 -51.17 15.44
N ARG A 504 20.67 -51.68 14.64
CA ARG A 504 20.41 -52.75 13.64
C ARG A 504 21.13 -54.07 13.91
N LEU A 505 21.82 -54.21 15.05
CA LEU A 505 22.50 -55.44 15.46
C LEU A 505 21.87 -56.15 16.67
N SER A 506 20.71 -55.69 17.15
CA SER A 506 19.88 -56.38 18.15
C SER A 506 18.75 -57.22 17.52
N PHE A 507 18.83 -57.52 16.23
CA PHE A 507 17.88 -58.41 15.52
C PHE A 507 18.35 -59.87 15.42
N PHE A 508 19.48 -60.22 16.04
CA PHE A 508 20.03 -61.60 16.08
C PHE A 508 20.49 -61.98 17.49
N ARG A 509 19.56 -62.10 18.43
CA ARG A 509 19.70 -62.92 19.64
C ARG A 509 18.37 -62.93 20.39
N ILE A 510 17.45 -63.79 19.97
CA ILE A 510 16.49 -64.57 20.78
C ILE A 510 15.92 -65.60 19.81
N LEU A 511 16.58 -66.76 19.73
CA LEU A 511 16.04 -68.05 19.29
C LEU A 511 17.01 -69.13 19.79
N ARG A 512 16.45 -70.15 20.46
CA ARG A 512 17.04 -71.33 21.17
C ARG A 512 17.21 -71.14 22.69
N SER A 513 16.23 -71.51 23.54
CA SER A 513 15.68 -72.85 23.92
C SER A 513 16.47 -73.51 25.07
N PRO A 514 15.87 -74.39 25.90
CA PRO A 514 14.55 -75.02 25.82
C PRO A 514 13.48 -74.43 26.74
#